data_AF-A0A2E8JVF8-F1
#
_entry.id   AF-A0A2E8JVF8-F1
#
_cell.length_a   1.000
_cell.length_b   1.000
_cell.length_c   1.000
_cell.angle_alpha   90.00
_cell.angle_beta   90.00
_cell.angle_gamma   90.00
#
_symmetry.space_group_name_H-M   'P 1'
#
loop_
_entity.id
_entity.type
_entity.pdbx_description
1 polymer ?
#
loop_
_entity_poly.entity_id
_entity_poly.type
_entity_poly.pdbx_seq_one_letter_code
_entity_poly.pdbx_strand_id
1 'polypeptide(L)'
;MVSSNTFHVVSTELTVGSFAMAGLSFLLAILASRNILGLQSRITAIDTVAHATLFFGLIAMPFAIFSGVQSSPGGDINHPLLVNKMLLSTASLGLAIGVLASRRMVGERVWSQPYSRELQGIGGMAASGLILLTASIGGTFSRGESLLDIFKLPYETVPLMPLWMSCTVLVIALINLRTALQKA
;
A
#
# COMPACT_ATOMS: atom_id res chain seq x y z
N MET A 1 0.90 -20.77 -23.48
CA MET A 1 0.32 -20.43 -22.17
C MET A 1 1.45 -19.98 -21.27
N VAL A 2 1.35 -18.81 -20.64
CA VAL A 2 2.38 -18.34 -19.67
C VAL A 2 2.24 -19.19 -18.40
N SER A 3 3.36 -19.67 -17.84
CA SER A 3 3.32 -20.46 -16.61
C SER A 3 2.78 -19.65 -15.43
N SER A 4 2.09 -20.27 -14.47
CA SER A 4 1.59 -19.61 -13.26
C SER A 4 2.70 -18.83 -12.55
N ASN A 5 3.91 -19.40 -12.52
CA ASN A 5 5.06 -18.78 -11.86
C ASN A 5 5.53 -17.51 -12.58
N THR A 6 5.59 -17.52 -13.91
CA THR A 6 5.95 -16.34 -14.70
C THR A 6 4.87 -15.26 -14.59
N PHE A 7 3.59 -15.64 -14.60
CA PHE A 7 2.48 -14.71 -14.42
C PHE A 7 2.50 -14.07 -13.02
N HIS A 8 2.85 -14.85 -11.98
CA HIS A 8 3.02 -14.35 -10.63
C HIS A 8 4.13 -13.30 -10.53
N VAL A 9 5.32 -13.61 -11.05
CA VAL A 9 6.46 -12.68 -11.03
C VAL A 9 6.10 -11.37 -11.71
N VAL A 10 5.58 -11.42 -12.95
CA VAL A 10 5.17 -10.21 -13.69
C VAL A 10 4.13 -9.40 -12.92
N SER A 11 3.13 -10.05 -12.33
CA SER A 11 2.09 -9.36 -11.53
C SER A 11 2.66 -8.71 -10.28
N THR A 12 3.60 -9.37 -9.60
CA THR A 12 4.26 -8.82 -8.41
C THR A 12 5.16 -7.64 -8.76
N GLU A 13 5.93 -7.71 -9.84
CA GLU A 13 6.80 -6.61 -10.29
C GLU A 13 5.98 -5.38 -10.71
N LEU A 14 4.86 -5.59 -11.41
CA LEU A 14 3.92 -4.53 -11.75
C LEU A 14 3.34 -3.89 -10.48
N THR A 15 2.88 -4.70 -9.52
CA THR A 15 2.30 -4.18 -8.28
C THR A 15 3.34 -3.40 -7.49
N VAL A 16 4.51 -3.98 -7.25
CA VAL A 16 5.59 -3.39 -6.46
C VAL A 16 6.14 -2.13 -7.12
N GLY A 17 6.39 -2.15 -8.42
CA GLY A 17 6.87 -0.98 -9.16
C GLY A 17 5.87 0.18 -9.14
N SER A 18 4.57 -0.12 -9.23
CA SER A 18 3.51 0.88 -9.18
C SER A 18 3.38 1.52 -7.80
N PHE A 19 3.39 0.71 -6.73
CA PHE A 19 3.38 1.23 -5.36
C PHE A 19 4.68 1.96 -5.02
N ALA A 20 5.85 1.52 -5.51
CA ALA A 20 7.10 2.25 -5.33
C ALA A 20 7.03 3.66 -5.95
N MET A 21 6.54 3.75 -7.19
CA MET A 21 6.37 5.04 -7.88
C MET A 21 5.31 5.92 -7.21
N ALA A 22 4.22 5.32 -6.72
CA ALA A 22 3.22 6.04 -5.94
C ALA A 22 3.82 6.63 -4.67
N GLY A 23 4.53 5.83 -3.87
CA GLY A 23 5.16 6.26 -2.62
C GLY A 23 6.16 7.40 -2.84
N LEU A 24 7.02 7.28 -3.85
CA LEU A 24 7.96 8.35 -4.22
C LEU A 24 7.21 9.62 -4.64
N SER A 25 6.16 9.49 -5.44
CA SER A 25 5.36 10.63 -5.91
C SER A 25 4.60 11.31 -4.76
N PHE A 26 4.07 10.56 -3.79
CA PHE A 26 3.45 11.13 -2.58
C PHE A 26 4.47 11.88 -1.70
N LEU A 27 5.69 11.34 -1.56
CA LEU A 27 6.79 12.03 -0.88
C LEU A 27 7.11 13.36 -1.58
N LEU A 28 7.26 13.34 -2.91
CA LEU A 28 7.51 14.53 -3.71
C LEU A 28 6.34 15.52 -3.64
N ALA A 29 5.10 15.06 -3.58
CA ALA A 29 3.92 15.91 -3.44
C ALA A 29 3.90 16.64 -2.08
N ILE A 30 4.27 15.94 -0.99
CA ILE A 30 4.46 16.58 0.33
C ILE A 30 5.55 17.66 0.25
N LEU A 31 6.71 17.34 -0.32
CA LEU A 31 7.82 18.29 -0.44
C LEU A 31 7.42 19.50 -1.28
N ALA A 32 6.80 19.29 -2.44
CA ALA A 32 6.31 20.33 -3.34
C ALA A 32 5.29 21.24 -2.67
N SER A 33 4.35 20.68 -1.90
CA SER A 33 3.32 21.45 -1.17
C SER A 33 3.87 22.28 0.00
N ARG A 34 5.05 21.93 0.52
CA ARG A 34 5.77 22.72 1.53
C ARG A 34 6.74 23.73 0.90
N ASN A 35 6.73 23.82 -0.44
CA ASN A 35 7.70 24.57 -1.24
C ASN A 35 9.16 24.19 -0.93
N ILE A 36 9.38 22.96 -0.50
CA ILE A 36 10.70 22.38 -0.29
C ILE A 36 11.14 21.90 -1.68
N LEU A 37 12.31 22.32 -2.15
CA LEU A 37 12.88 22.06 -3.49
C LEU A 37 12.28 22.87 -4.66
N GLY A 38 11.44 23.88 -4.42
CA GLY A 38 10.90 24.74 -5.50
C GLY A 38 9.98 24.02 -6.50
N LEU A 39 9.43 22.85 -6.11
CA LEU A 39 8.59 21.99 -6.95
C LEU A 39 7.11 22.38 -6.95
N GLN A 40 6.74 23.50 -6.33
CA GLN A 40 5.34 23.88 -6.12
C GLN A 40 4.56 24.04 -7.44
N SER A 41 5.21 24.50 -8.51
CA SER A 41 4.60 24.61 -9.85
C SER A 41 4.26 23.25 -10.50
N ARG A 42 4.86 22.16 -9.99
CA ARG A 42 4.67 20.79 -10.52
C ARG A 42 3.76 19.93 -9.64
N ILE A 43 3.18 20.49 -8.59
CA ILE A 43 2.38 19.72 -7.62
C ILE A 43 1.24 18.94 -8.29
N THR A 44 0.54 19.54 -9.26
CA THR A 44 -0.56 18.89 -9.98
C THR A 44 -0.08 17.68 -10.80
N ALA A 45 1.08 17.80 -11.46
CA ALA A 45 1.66 16.69 -12.21
C ALA A 45 2.09 15.55 -11.29
N ILE A 46 2.78 15.87 -10.19
CA ILE A 46 3.24 14.88 -9.21
C ILE A 46 2.04 14.20 -8.54
N ASP A 47 1.01 14.95 -8.17
CA ASP A 47 -0.23 14.44 -7.60
C ASP A 47 -0.95 13.48 -8.57
N THR A 48 -1.02 13.83 -9.84
CA THR A 48 -1.62 12.98 -10.88
C THR A 48 -0.86 11.66 -11.01
N VAL A 49 0.48 11.72 -11.05
CA VAL A 49 1.32 10.51 -11.12
C VAL A 49 1.16 9.66 -9.86
N ALA A 50 1.14 10.27 -8.67
CA ALA A 50 0.97 9.56 -7.41
C ALA A 50 -0.35 8.76 -7.37
N HIS A 51 -1.46 9.38 -7.75
CA HIS A 51 -2.76 8.72 -7.74
C HIS A 51 -2.94 7.73 -8.90
N ALA A 52 -2.41 8.04 -10.09
CA ALA A 52 -2.49 7.14 -11.23
C ALA A 52 -1.70 5.85 -11.00
N THR A 53 -0.47 5.97 -10.49
CA THR A 53 0.37 4.81 -10.16
C THR A 53 -0.19 4.01 -8.99
N LEU A 54 -0.75 4.68 -7.97
CA LEU A 54 -1.45 4.00 -6.85
C LEU A 54 -2.66 3.21 -7.35
N PHE A 55 -3.49 3.81 -8.22
CA PHE A 55 -4.66 3.14 -8.80
C PHE A 55 -4.27 1.96 -9.69
N PHE A 56 -3.25 2.14 -10.52
CA PHE A 56 -2.72 1.06 -11.37
C PHE A 56 -2.16 -0.09 -10.53
N GLY A 57 -1.39 0.20 -9.47
CA GLY A 57 -0.92 -0.81 -8.52
C GLY A 57 -2.06 -1.55 -7.83
N LEU A 58 -3.15 -0.85 -7.50
CA LEU A 58 -4.34 -1.45 -6.89
C LEU A 58 -5.05 -2.42 -7.84
N ILE A 59 -5.08 -2.13 -9.15
CA ILE A 59 -5.59 -3.05 -10.17
C ILE A 59 -4.66 -4.26 -10.34
N ALA A 60 -3.34 -4.06 -10.27
CA ALA A 60 -2.35 -5.13 -10.41
C ALA A 60 -2.33 -6.09 -9.20
N MET A 61 -2.61 -5.58 -7.99
CA MET A 61 -2.49 -6.31 -6.73
C MET A 61 -3.34 -7.61 -6.67
N PRO A 62 -4.63 -7.65 -7.06
CA PRO A 62 -5.41 -8.88 -7.10
C PRO A 62 -4.77 -9.98 -7.95
N PHE A 63 -4.18 -9.64 -9.10
CA PHE A 63 -3.50 -10.60 -9.95
C PHE A 63 -2.26 -11.18 -9.26
N ALA A 64 -1.51 -10.36 -8.55
CA ALA A 64 -0.36 -10.80 -7.76
C ALA A 64 -0.78 -11.74 -6.61
N ILE A 65 -1.89 -11.44 -5.94
CA ILE A 65 -2.43 -12.27 -4.84
C ILE A 65 -2.92 -13.62 -5.38
N PHE A 66 -3.79 -13.62 -6.40
CA PHE A 66 -4.36 -14.85 -6.94
C PHE A 66 -3.29 -15.78 -7.54
N SER A 67 -2.37 -15.22 -8.30
CA SER A 67 -1.25 -15.99 -8.86
C SER A 67 -0.30 -16.51 -7.78
N GLY A 68 -0.13 -15.78 -6.67
CA GLY A 68 0.70 -16.20 -5.55
C GLY A 68 0.15 -17.41 -4.82
N VAL A 69 -1.18 -17.47 -4.62
CA VAL A 69 -1.86 -18.63 -4.01
C VAL A 69 -1.69 -19.88 -4.89
N GLN A 70 -1.75 -19.73 -6.21
CA GLN A 70 -1.60 -20.86 -7.15
C GLN A 70 -0.16 -21.34 -7.33
N SER A 71 0.83 -20.47 -7.04
CA SER A 71 2.25 -20.74 -7.26
C SER A 71 2.98 -21.25 -6.01
N SER A 72 2.29 -21.32 -4.86
CA SER A 72 2.89 -21.72 -3.58
C SER A 72 3.16 -23.24 -3.53
N PRO A 73 4.43 -23.69 -3.45
CA PRO A 73 4.77 -25.10 -3.34
C PRO A 73 4.55 -25.58 -1.89
N GLY A 74 3.63 -26.52 -1.67
CA GLY A 74 3.30 -27.04 -0.35
C GLY A 74 2.22 -26.20 0.34
N GLY A 75 1.01 -26.76 0.40
CA GLY A 75 -0.20 -26.11 0.93
C GLY A 75 -0.22 -25.91 2.46
N ASP A 76 0.86 -25.44 3.06
CA ASP A 76 0.88 -25.09 4.47
C ASP A 76 0.47 -23.62 4.66
N ILE A 77 -0.85 -23.42 4.68
CA ILE A 77 -1.54 -22.14 4.87
C ILE A 77 -1.18 -21.51 6.25
N ASN A 78 -0.51 -22.27 7.13
CA ASN A 78 -0.17 -21.88 8.49
C ASN A 78 1.20 -21.22 8.63
N HIS A 79 1.96 -21.02 7.55
CA HIS A 79 3.27 -20.37 7.67
C HIS A 79 3.10 -18.90 8.11
N PRO A 80 3.72 -18.45 9.21
CA PRO A 80 3.69 -17.06 9.71
C PRO A 80 3.87 -15.97 8.64
N LEU A 81 4.73 -16.28 7.67
CA LEU A 81 5.10 -15.39 6.57
C LEU A 81 3.96 -15.16 5.58
N LEU A 82 3.10 -16.16 5.34
CA LEU A 82 1.92 -16.01 4.50
C LEU A 82 0.88 -15.09 5.16
N VAL A 83 0.67 -15.28 6.47
CA VAL A 83 -0.23 -14.43 7.26
C VAL A 83 0.24 -12.97 7.24
N ASN A 84 1.54 -12.73 7.43
CA ASN A 84 2.11 -11.39 7.35
C ASN A 84 1.97 -10.75 5.95
N LYS A 85 2.15 -11.53 4.87
CA LYS A 85 1.94 -11.04 3.50
C LYS A 85 0.48 -10.63 3.25
N MET A 86 -0.47 -11.44 3.72
CA MET A 86 -1.90 -11.15 3.56
C MET A 86 -2.34 -9.96 4.43
N LEU A 87 -1.84 -9.86 5.66
CA LEU A 87 -2.12 -8.73 6.55
C LEU A 87 -1.62 -7.40 5.96
N LEU A 88 -0.36 -7.35 5.54
CA LEU A 88 0.26 -6.12 5.01
C LEU A 88 -0.35 -5.71 3.66
N SER A 89 -0.64 -6.66 2.78
CA SER A 89 -1.28 -6.37 1.49
C SER A 89 -2.72 -5.89 1.65
N THR A 90 -3.51 -6.48 2.54
CA THR A 90 -4.89 -6.04 2.81
C THR A 90 -4.94 -4.68 3.52
N ALA A 91 -4.03 -4.42 4.47
CA ALA A 91 -3.88 -3.12 5.09
C ALA A 91 -3.49 -2.04 4.06
N SER A 92 -2.56 -2.35 3.15
CA SER A 92 -2.19 -1.46 2.05
C SER A 92 -3.38 -1.18 1.13
N LEU A 93 -4.14 -2.21 0.75
CA LEU A 93 -5.33 -2.08 -0.08
C LEU A 93 -6.34 -1.12 0.55
N GLY A 94 -6.64 -1.28 1.84
CA GLY A 94 -7.54 -0.38 2.57
C GLY A 94 -7.05 1.07 2.57
N LEU A 95 -5.77 1.31 2.85
CA LEU A 95 -5.18 2.65 2.80
C LEU A 95 -5.19 3.24 1.39
N ALA A 96 -4.84 2.46 0.37
CA ALA A 96 -4.81 2.91 -1.01
C ALA A 96 -6.21 3.30 -1.51
N ILE A 97 -7.24 2.51 -1.19
CA ILE A 97 -8.64 2.87 -1.47
C ILE A 97 -9.02 4.16 -0.73
N GLY A 98 -8.69 4.28 0.56
CA GLY A 98 -8.99 5.46 1.36
C GLY A 98 -8.38 6.74 0.78
N VAL A 99 -7.12 6.68 0.36
CA VAL A 99 -6.39 7.78 -0.30
C VAL A 99 -7.06 8.14 -1.63
N LEU A 100 -7.37 7.16 -2.49
CA LEU A 100 -8.03 7.41 -3.77
C LEU A 100 -9.45 7.98 -3.60
N ALA A 101 -10.22 7.47 -2.63
CA ALA A 101 -11.56 7.95 -2.33
C ALA A 101 -11.53 9.40 -1.81
N SER A 102 -10.63 9.69 -0.87
CA SER A 102 -10.38 11.06 -0.37
C SER A 102 -10.06 12.03 -1.51
N ARG A 103 -9.16 11.64 -2.42
CA ARG A 103 -8.80 12.46 -3.59
C ARG A 103 -9.97 12.73 -4.53
N ARG A 104 -10.83 11.73 -4.74
CA ARG A 104 -12.05 11.87 -5.57
C ARG A 104 -13.07 12.82 -4.95
N MET A 105 -13.22 12.80 -3.62
CA MET A 105 -14.19 13.65 -2.92
C MET A 105 -13.71 15.11 -2.78
N VAL A 106 -12.44 15.32 -2.42
CA VAL A 106 -11.92 16.65 -2.06
C VAL A 106 -11.29 17.37 -3.26
N GLY A 107 -10.86 16.65 -4.29
CA GLY A 107 -10.23 17.25 -5.46
C GLY A 107 -8.80 17.76 -5.18
N GLU A 108 -8.32 18.71 -5.97
CA GLU A 108 -6.95 19.26 -5.81
C GLU A 108 -6.77 20.04 -4.49
N ARG A 109 -7.88 20.39 -3.83
CA ARG A 109 -7.89 21.08 -2.53
C ARG A 109 -7.27 20.26 -1.41
N VAL A 110 -7.04 18.96 -1.59
CA VAL A 110 -6.34 18.10 -0.62
C VAL A 110 -4.99 18.71 -0.21
N TRP A 111 -4.31 19.37 -1.14
CA TRP A 111 -2.99 19.96 -0.88
C TRP A 111 -3.01 21.36 -0.27
N SER A 112 -4.18 22.01 -0.19
CA SER A 112 -4.33 23.37 0.35
C SER A 112 -4.41 23.41 1.88
N GLN A 113 -4.95 22.36 2.50
CA GLN A 113 -5.09 22.27 3.95
C GLN A 113 -4.00 21.38 4.54
N PRO A 114 -3.33 21.81 5.63
CA PRO A 114 -2.20 21.07 6.19
C PRO A 114 -2.60 19.66 6.64
N TYR A 115 -3.78 19.51 7.25
CA TYR A 115 -4.29 18.23 7.72
C TYR A 115 -4.59 17.26 6.57
N SER A 116 -5.33 17.72 5.54
CA SER A 116 -5.68 16.88 4.38
C SER A 116 -4.46 16.46 3.58
N ARG A 117 -3.50 17.38 3.41
CA ARG A 117 -2.20 17.10 2.79
C ARG A 117 -1.47 15.97 3.48
N GLU A 118 -1.34 16.04 4.80
CA GLU A 118 -0.57 15.06 5.57
C GLU A 118 -1.23 13.69 5.53
N LEU A 119 -2.55 13.63 5.68
CA LEU A 119 -3.29 12.37 5.52
C LEU A 119 -3.12 11.77 4.12
N GLN A 120 -3.18 12.58 3.08
CA GLN A 120 -3.05 12.10 1.70
C GLN A 120 -1.65 11.57 1.43
N GLY A 121 -0.62 12.36 1.78
CA GLY A 121 0.76 12.00 1.52
C GLY A 121 1.24 10.85 2.41
N ILE A 122 0.98 10.90 3.72
CA ILE A 122 1.35 9.82 4.65
C ILE A 122 0.55 8.57 4.34
N GLY A 123 -0.75 8.67 4.05
CA GLY A 123 -1.57 7.52 3.67
C GLY A 123 -1.05 6.83 2.41
N GLY A 124 -0.73 7.60 1.36
CA GLY A 124 -0.18 7.07 0.12
C GLY A 124 1.21 6.44 0.28
N MET A 125 2.09 7.07 1.07
CA MET A 125 3.40 6.52 1.42
C MET A 125 3.28 5.26 2.29
N ALA A 126 2.36 5.23 3.26
CA ALA A 126 2.13 4.08 4.13
C ALA A 126 1.59 2.89 3.34
N ALA A 127 0.61 3.10 2.46
CA ALA A 127 0.10 2.06 1.56
C ALA A 127 1.24 1.46 0.71
N SER A 128 2.09 2.34 0.15
CA SER A 128 3.25 1.94 -0.65
C SER A 128 4.29 1.18 0.17
N GLY A 129 4.61 1.67 1.37
CA GLY A 129 5.53 1.03 2.31
C GLY A 129 5.08 -0.37 2.70
N LEU A 130 3.80 -0.56 3.00
CA LEU A 130 3.25 -1.89 3.34
C LEU A 130 3.39 -2.90 2.19
N ILE A 131 3.24 -2.47 0.93
CA ILE A 131 3.45 -3.35 -0.23
C ILE A 131 4.92 -3.64 -0.48
N LEU A 132 5.79 -2.64 -0.30
CA LEU A 132 7.25 -2.87 -0.37
C LEU A 132 7.72 -3.84 0.72
N LEU A 133 7.20 -3.72 1.94
CA LEU A 133 7.46 -4.68 3.02
C LEU A 133 6.93 -6.08 2.66
N THR A 134 5.71 -6.18 2.14
CA THR A 134 5.11 -7.44 1.67
C THR A 134 5.98 -8.11 0.60
N ALA A 135 6.48 -7.32 -0.35
CA ALA A 135 7.36 -7.78 -1.41
C ALA A 135 8.72 -8.22 -0.88
N SER A 136 9.26 -7.53 0.12
CA SER A 136 10.52 -7.89 0.77
C SER A 136 10.41 -9.25 1.48
N ILE A 137 9.32 -9.50 2.20
CA ILE A 137 8.99 -10.83 2.77
C ILE A 137 8.84 -11.88 1.65
N GLY A 138 8.32 -11.47 0.49
CA GLY A 138 8.32 -12.28 -0.74
C GLY A 138 9.71 -12.67 -1.23
N GLY A 139 10.63 -11.71 -1.27
CA GLY A 139 12.04 -11.89 -1.67
C GLY A 139 12.78 -12.87 -0.77
N THR A 140 12.64 -12.75 0.55
CA THR A 140 13.23 -13.67 1.53
C THR A 140 12.82 -15.11 1.26
N PHE A 141 11.54 -15.35 0.93
CA PHE A 141 10.99 -16.68 0.69
C PHE A 141 11.46 -17.31 -0.64
N SER A 142 11.67 -16.49 -1.67
CA SER A 142 12.02 -16.99 -3.01
C SER A 142 13.52 -17.00 -3.30
N ARG A 143 14.30 -16.12 -2.69
CA ARG A 143 15.72 -15.88 -3.01
C ARG A 143 16.65 -15.91 -1.79
N GLY A 144 16.11 -15.99 -0.57
CA GLY A 144 16.91 -15.96 0.65
C GLY A 144 17.49 -14.57 1.00
N GLU A 145 17.13 -13.53 0.26
CA GLU A 145 17.61 -12.15 0.46
C GLU A 145 16.44 -11.15 0.48
N SER A 146 16.51 -10.18 1.38
CA SER A 146 15.53 -9.11 1.58
C SER A 146 16.19 -7.73 1.50
N LEU A 147 15.52 -6.73 0.91
CA LEU A 147 15.97 -5.34 0.98
C LEU A 147 16.01 -4.80 2.43
N LEU A 148 15.27 -5.44 3.34
CA LEU A 148 15.24 -5.10 4.76
C LEU A 148 16.11 -6.00 5.64
N ASP A 149 16.97 -6.87 5.10
CA ASP A 149 17.91 -7.67 5.91
C ASP A 149 18.94 -6.80 6.65
N ILE A 150 19.20 -5.58 6.15
CA ILE A 150 19.94 -4.53 6.87
C ILE A 150 19.30 -4.18 8.22
N PHE A 151 17.96 -4.26 8.33
CA PHE A 151 17.22 -3.89 9.53
C PHE A 151 16.94 -5.06 10.49
N LYS A 152 17.35 -6.31 10.17
CA LYS A 152 17.15 -7.52 10.99
C LYS A 152 15.72 -7.63 11.57
N LEU A 153 14.70 -7.39 10.75
CA LEU A 153 13.32 -7.43 11.20
C LEU A 153 12.88 -8.86 11.53
N PRO A 154 12.09 -9.08 12.60
CA PRO A 154 11.59 -10.41 12.95
C PRO A 154 10.46 -10.82 11.99
N TYR A 155 10.83 -11.39 10.84
CA TYR A 155 9.87 -11.83 9.83
C TYR A 155 9.05 -13.05 10.27
N GLU A 156 9.59 -13.84 11.22
CA GLU A 156 8.99 -15.07 11.77
C GLU A 156 7.94 -14.79 12.86
N THR A 157 7.93 -13.60 13.45
CA THR A 157 6.90 -13.24 14.42
C THR A 157 5.69 -12.70 13.68
N VAL A 158 4.57 -13.41 13.73
CA VAL A 158 3.27 -12.85 13.34
C VAL A 158 2.93 -11.76 14.36
N PRO A 159 2.79 -10.48 13.98
CA PRO A 159 2.11 -9.52 14.83
C PRO A 159 0.64 -9.93 14.84
N LEU A 160 0.30 -10.87 15.73
CA LEU A 160 -1.07 -11.20 16.05
C LEU A 160 -1.66 -9.96 16.69
N MET A 161 -2.36 -9.16 15.89
CA MET A 161 -3.12 -8.05 16.43
C MET A 161 -4.20 -8.66 17.34
N PRO A 162 -4.15 -8.40 18.66
CA PRO A 162 -5.11 -8.96 19.59
C PRO A 162 -6.52 -8.61 19.14
N LEU A 163 -7.47 -9.54 19.32
CA LEU A 163 -8.85 -9.39 18.85
C LEU A 163 -9.48 -8.05 19.27
N TRP A 164 -9.15 -7.55 20.46
CA TRP A 164 -9.64 -6.27 20.98
C TRP A 164 -9.14 -5.06 20.17
N MET A 165 -7.90 -5.08 19.66
CA MET A 165 -7.39 -4.02 18.78
C MET A 165 -8.12 -4.07 17.43
N SER A 166 -8.35 -5.26 16.87
CA SER A 166 -9.10 -5.43 15.62
C SER A 166 -10.55 -4.94 15.76
N CYS A 167 -11.22 -5.28 16.87
CA CYS A 167 -12.55 -4.76 17.19
C CYS A 167 -12.56 -3.24 17.36
N THR A 168 -11.56 -2.67 18.05
CA THR A 168 -11.46 -1.22 18.24
C THR A 168 -11.32 -0.49 16.90
N VAL A 169 -10.42 -0.97 16.02
CA VAL A 169 -10.22 -0.40 14.70
C VAL A 169 -11.49 -0.52 13.85
N LEU A 170 -12.19 -1.66 13.89
CA LEU A 170 -13.47 -1.85 13.20
C LEU A 170 -14.53 -0.85 13.68
N VAL A 171 -14.67 -0.67 14.99
CA VAL A 171 -15.63 0.28 15.57
C VAL A 171 -15.31 1.72 15.14
N ILE A 172 -14.05 2.13 15.19
CA ILE A 172 -13.61 3.45 14.73
C ILE A 172 -13.91 3.62 13.24
N ALA A 173 -13.63 2.60 12.42
CA ALA A 173 -13.92 2.62 10.99
C ALA A 173 -15.44 2.78 10.71
N LEU A 174 -16.29 2.06 11.43
CA LEU A 174 -17.75 2.16 11.32
C LEU A 174 -18.27 3.55 11.75
N ILE A 175 -17.72 4.12 12.82
CA ILE A 175 -18.06 5.48 13.27
C ILE A 175 -17.65 6.52 12.21
N ASN A 176 -16.45 6.39 11.65
CA ASN A 176 -15.98 7.26 10.58
C ASN A 176 -16.82 7.11 9.30
N LEU A 177 -17.21 5.88 8.93
CA LEU A 177 -18.09 5.65 7.79
C LEU A 177 -19.47 6.29 8.01
N ARG A 178 -20.06 6.13 9.20
CA ARG A 178 -21.34 6.74 9.54
C ARG A 178 -21.30 8.26 9.46
N THR A 179 -20.25 8.88 10.01
CA THR A 179 -20.10 10.35 9.98
C THR A 179 -19.82 10.88 8.57
N ALA A 180 -19.14 10.11 7.72
CA ALA A 180 -18.97 10.45 6.30
C ALA A 180 -20.30 10.40 5.53
N LEU A 181 -21.11 9.36 5.75
CA LEU A 181 -22.44 9.23 5.12
C LEU A 181 -23.43 10.31 5.56
N GLN A 182 -23.29 10.85 6.77
CA GLN A 182 -24.14 11.94 7.27
C GLN A 182 -23.79 13.32 6.69
N LYS A 183 -22.61 13.46 6.07
CA LYS A 183 -22.13 14.72 5.48
C LYS A 183 -22.26 14.76 3.96
N ALA A 184 -22.64 13.65 3.32
CA ALA A 184 -22.93 13.53 1.89
C ALA A 184 -24.41 13.79 1.63
#